data_AF-A0A7L2K2V6-F1
#
_entry.id   AF-A0A7L2K2V6-F1
#
_cell.length_a   1.000
_cell.length_b   1.000
_cell.length_c   1.000
_cell.angle_alpha   90.00
_cell.angle_beta   90.00
_cell.angle_gamma   90.00
#
_symmetry.space_group_name_H-M   'P 1'
#
loop_
_entity.id
_entity.type
_entity.pdbx_description
1 polymer ?
#
loop_
_entity_poly.entity_id
_entity_poly.type
_entity_poly.pdbx_seq_one_letter_code
_entity_poly.pdbx_strand_id
1 'polypeptide(L)'
;KSFHLQDLHTKQEVNFECNCWLTLKREDKELVKEFPAVTEDQKTLPVYKYVVSVHTGDRWGAETFANVYLTLYGKRGDTGVRKLHTSLTKGRKFQRNKVDSFLVEAVSLGHLQKVVIGHDGEGYGAGMYLKMVTVKESQDSDKEWVFPLWNWLDTHLGLCETVCEIVTV
;
A
#
# COMPACT_ATOMS: atom_id res chain seq x y z
N LYS A 1 -16.74 -17.01 -8.59
CA LYS A 1 -17.65 -16.20 -9.44
C LYS A 1 -16.76 -15.37 -10.35
N SER A 2 -17.13 -15.12 -11.61
CA SER A 2 -16.33 -14.31 -12.54
C SER A 2 -17.09 -13.07 -12.99
N PHE A 3 -16.36 -12.03 -13.37
CA PHE A 3 -16.89 -10.91 -14.13
C PHE A 3 -16.32 -10.95 -15.55
N HIS A 4 -17.20 -10.73 -16.52
CA HIS A 4 -16.86 -10.66 -17.94
C HIS A 4 -17.03 -9.20 -18.38
N LEU A 5 -15.96 -8.59 -18.88
CA LEU A 5 -15.99 -7.23 -19.43
C LEU A 5 -15.58 -7.31 -20.90
N GLN A 6 -16.25 -6.52 -21.75
CA GLN A 6 -15.90 -6.37 -23.15
C GLN A 6 -15.53 -4.91 -23.40
N ASP A 7 -14.36 -4.70 -24.01
CA ASP A 7 -13.99 -3.38 -24.52
C ASP A 7 -14.90 -3.02 -25.71
N LEU A 8 -15.59 -1.89 -25.61
CA LEU A 8 -16.59 -1.50 -26.60
C LEU A 8 -15.99 -1.13 -27.97
N HIS A 9 -14.71 -0.73 -28.00
CA HIS A 9 -14.00 -0.29 -29.19
C HIS A 9 -13.25 -1.46 -29.86
N THR A 10 -12.43 -2.19 -29.11
CA THR A 10 -11.61 -3.30 -29.64
C THR A 10 -12.37 -4.61 -29.72
N LYS A 11 -13.53 -4.72 -29.05
CA LYS A 11 -14.31 -5.96 -28.85
C LYS A 11 -13.56 -7.05 -28.10
N GLN A 12 -12.42 -6.73 -27.50
CA GLN A 12 -11.69 -7.67 -26.68
C GLN A 12 -12.47 -8.01 -25.41
N GLU A 13 -12.53 -9.29 -25.08
CA GLU A 13 -13.15 -9.77 -23.84
C GLU A 13 -12.08 -10.07 -22.80
N VAL A 14 -12.34 -9.64 -21.57
CA VAL A 14 -11.49 -9.87 -20.40
C VAL A 14 -12.33 -10.47 -19.29
N ASN A 15 -11.77 -11.48 -18.64
CA ASN A 15 -12.41 -12.21 -17.56
C ASN A 15 -11.66 -11.98 -16.26
N PHE A 16 -12.39 -11.84 -15.16
CA PHE A 16 -11.81 -11.69 -13.82
C PHE A 16 -12.35 -12.81 -12.93
N GLU A 17 -11.46 -13.68 -12.46
CA GLU A 17 -11.81 -14.76 -11.54
C GLU A 17 -11.86 -14.25 -10.10
N CYS A 18 -13.05 -13.88 -9.64
CA CYS A 18 -13.28 -13.32 -8.31
C CYS A 18 -13.77 -14.40 -7.32
N ASN A 19 -12.82 -15.18 -6.81
CA ASN A 19 -13.09 -16.25 -5.84
C ASN A 19 -12.71 -15.84 -4.41
N CYS A 20 -13.04 -14.62 -3.98
CA CYS A 20 -12.75 -14.14 -2.63
C CYS A 20 -13.92 -13.35 -2.03
N TRP A 21 -13.81 -13.09 -0.72
CA TRP A 21 -14.76 -12.28 0.03
C TRP A 21 -14.15 -10.92 0.34
N LEU A 22 -14.92 -9.84 0.17
CA LEU A 22 -14.53 -8.49 0.59
C LEU A 22 -14.87 -8.33 2.08
N THR A 23 -14.02 -8.81 2.98
CA THR A 23 -14.32 -8.74 4.41
C THR A 23 -13.09 -8.66 5.30
N LEU A 24 -13.16 -7.77 6.29
CA LEU A 24 -12.17 -7.66 7.36
C LEU A 24 -12.27 -8.78 8.41
N LYS A 25 -13.34 -9.60 8.37
CA LYS A 25 -13.61 -10.61 9.40
C LYS A 25 -13.07 -12.00 9.06
N ARG A 26 -12.59 -12.22 7.84
CA ARG A 26 -11.96 -13.48 7.39
C ARG A 26 -10.45 -13.29 7.24
N GLU A 27 -9.74 -14.37 6.97
CA GLU A 27 -8.27 -14.45 6.98
C GLU A 27 -7.58 -13.35 6.17
N ASP A 28 -8.16 -12.93 5.05
CA ASP A 28 -7.57 -11.96 4.12
C ASP A 28 -7.50 -10.53 4.67
N LYS A 29 -8.40 -10.14 5.59
CA LYS A 29 -8.45 -8.82 6.25
C LYS A 29 -8.28 -7.59 5.34
N GLU A 30 -8.66 -7.69 4.07
CA GLU A 30 -8.59 -6.61 3.09
C GLU A 30 -9.97 -6.24 2.56
N LEU A 31 -10.18 -4.94 2.34
CA LEU A 31 -11.40 -4.40 1.74
C LEU A 31 -11.26 -4.13 0.24
N VAL A 32 -10.04 -4.08 -0.26
CA VAL A 32 -9.71 -3.83 -1.66
C VAL A 32 -9.05 -5.08 -2.21
N LYS A 33 -9.49 -5.52 -3.39
CA LYS A 33 -8.95 -6.71 -4.08
C LYS A 33 -8.68 -6.35 -5.53
N GLU A 34 -7.56 -6.85 -6.04
CA GLU A 34 -7.21 -6.75 -7.45
C GLU A 34 -7.19 -8.15 -8.04
N PHE A 35 -7.64 -8.25 -9.29
CA PHE A 35 -7.70 -9.51 -10.01
C PHE A 35 -6.98 -9.33 -11.35
N PRO A 36 -6.11 -10.27 -11.74
CA PRO A 36 -5.49 -10.22 -13.04
C PRO A 36 -6.58 -10.41 -14.11
N ALA A 37 -6.54 -9.58 -15.15
CA ALA A 37 -7.37 -9.79 -16.32
C ALA A 37 -6.92 -11.06 -17.05
N VAL A 38 -7.87 -11.95 -17.33
CA VAL A 38 -7.67 -13.18 -18.10
C VAL A 38 -8.16 -12.93 -19.51
N THR A 39 -7.28 -13.14 -20.50
CA THR A 39 -7.62 -13.16 -21.93
C THR A 39 -7.16 -14.50 -22.50
N GLU A 40 -7.77 -14.96 -23.59
CA GLU A 40 -7.45 -16.28 -24.17
C GLU A 40 -5.98 -16.41 -24.60
N ASP A 41 -5.35 -15.29 -24.97
CA ASP A 41 -4.01 -15.26 -25.60
C ASP A 41 -2.87 -14.82 -24.65
N GLN A 42 -3.16 -14.40 -23.41
CA GLN A 42 -2.14 -13.88 -22.50
C GLN A 42 -2.09 -14.62 -21.16
N LYS A 43 -0.87 -14.94 -20.74
CA LYS A 43 -0.61 -15.44 -19.39
C LYS A 43 -0.99 -14.36 -18.37
N THR A 44 -1.82 -14.73 -17.40
CA THR A 44 -2.22 -13.85 -16.30
C THR A 44 -1.01 -13.40 -15.49
N LEU A 45 -1.05 -12.16 -15.04
CA LEU A 45 -0.06 -11.65 -14.11
C LEU A 45 -0.23 -12.30 -12.74
N PRO A 46 0.87 -12.64 -12.05
CA PRO A 46 0.78 -13.17 -10.69
C PRO A 46 0.24 -12.10 -9.74
N VAL A 47 -0.47 -12.56 -8.71
CA VAL A 47 -0.89 -11.74 -7.57
C VAL A 47 0.14 -11.92 -6.46
N TYR A 48 0.65 -10.82 -5.93
CA TYR A 48 1.63 -10.81 -4.86
C TYR A 48 1.03 -10.23 -3.58
N LYS A 49 1.59 -10.64 -2.45
CA LYS A 49 1.34 -10.04 -1.13
C LYS A 49 2.56 -9.20 -0.76
N TYR A 50 2.58 -7.97 -1.26
CA TYR A 50 3.65 -7.03 -1.00
C TYR A 50 3.76 -6.78 0.50
N VAL A 51 4.97 -6.88 1.05
CA VAL A 51 5.24 -6.54 2.45
C VAL A 51 5.64 -5.08 2.50
N VAL A 52 4.73 -4.22 2.94
CA VAL A 52 4.97 -2.78 3.11
C VAL A 52 5.34 -2.52 4.56
N SER A 53 6.55 -2.02 4.81
CA SER A 53 7.02 -1.65 6.15
C SER A 53 7.10 -0.14 6.27
N VAL A 54 6.35 0.42 7.21
CA VAL A 54 6.35 1.86 7.53
C VAL A 54 7.27 2.07 8.72
N HIS A 55 8.29 2.91 8.54
CA HIS A 55 9.28 3.23 9.57
C HIS A 55 8.94 4.60 10.17
N THR A 56 8.30 4.63 11.33
CA THR A 56 8.08 5.87 12.08
C THR A 56 9.40 6.30 12.72
N GLY A 57 9.79 7.56 12.54
CA GLY A 57 11.08 8.04 13.04
C GLY A 57 11.08 8.29 14.55
N ASP A 58 12.24 8.70 15.08
CA ASP A 58 12.50 8.83 16.53
C ASP A 58 12.42 10.29 17.03
N ARG A 59 11.66 11.15 16.35
CA ARG A 59 11.41 12.51 16.84
C ARG A 59 10.36 12.49 17.96
N TRP A 60 10.42 13.47 18.86
CA TRP A 60 9.38 13.64 19.87
C TRP A 60 8.03 13.93 19.18
N GLY A 61 6.99 13.17 19.54
CA GLY A 61 5.66 13.25 18.92
C GLY A 61 5.60 12.66 17.50
N ALA A 62 6.52 11.78 17.12
CA ALA A 62 6.55 11.17 15.78
C ALA A 62 5.40 10.19 15.52
N GLU A 63 4.78 9.69 16.58
CA GLU A 63 3.67 8.74 16.54
C GLU A 63 2.37 9.34 16.04
N THR A 64 1.48 8.50 15.50
CA THR A 64 0.11 8.90 15.18
C THR A 64 -0.90 7.84 15.62
N PHE A 65 -2.11 8.31 15.92
CA PHE A 65 -3.28 7.46 16.17
C PHE A 65 -4.30 7.52 15.02
N ALA A 66 -4.01 8.32 13.98
CA ALA A 66 -4.82 8.41 12.78
C ALA A 66 -4.79 7.12 11.96
N ASN A 67 -5.69 7.02 10.99
CA ASN A 67 -5.59 5.97 10.00
C ASN A 67 -4.56 6.36 8.95
N VAL A 68 -3.66 5.44 8.64
CA VAL A 68 -2.66 5.61 7.59
C VAL A 68 -3.09 4.82 6.36
N TYR A 69 -2.90 5.44 5.20
CA TYR A 69 -3.24 4.91 3.89
C TYR A 69 -2.01 4.99 2.98
N LEU A 70 -1.86 4.05 2.05
CA LEU A 70 -0.89 4.18 0.97
C LEU A 70 -1.41 3.72 -0.38
N THR A 71 -0.71 4.12 -1.44
CA THR A 71 -0.80 3.55 -2.77
C THR A 71 0.61 3.22 -3.26
N LEU A 72 0.85 1.98 -3.69
CA LEU A 72 2.09 1.60 -4.39
C LEU A 72 1.90 1.83 -5.88
N TYR A 73 2.91 2.37 -6.55
CA TYR A 73 2.93 2.52 -8.01
C TYR A 73 4.14 1.78 -8.58
N GLY A 74 3.92 1.00 -9.62
CA GLY A 74 4.96 0.38 -10.41
C GLY A 74 4.70 0.50 -11.91
N LYS A 75 5.61 -0.05 -12.70
CA LYS A 75 5.54 -0.01 -14.18
C LYS A 75 4.25 -0.59 -14.78
N ARG A 76 3.50 -1.40 -14.02
CA ARG A 76 2.28 -2.08 -14.49
C ARG A 76 0.98 -1.53 -13.87
N GLY A 77 1.04 -0.40 -13.17
CA GLY A 77 -0.12 0.21 -12.53
C GLY A 77 0.11 0.50 -11.05
N ASP A 78 -0.99 0.65 -10.32
CA ASP A 78 -0.98 0.99 -8.91
C ASP A 78 -2.00 0.16 -8.12
N THR A 79 -1.87 0.21 -6.80
CA THR A 79 -2.71 -0.60 -5.92
C THR A 79 -4.08 0.01 -5.63
N GLY A 80 -4.33 1.24 -6.07
CA GLY A 80 -5.28 2.12 -5.42
C GLY A 80 -4.95 2.36 -3.94
N VAL A 81 -5.84 3.09 -3.26
CA VAL A 81 -5.68 3.45 -1.85
C VAL A 81 -5.89 2.24 -0.94
N ARG A 82 -4.87 1.93 -0.14
CA ARG A 82 -4.83 0.81 0.81
C ARG A 82 -4.71 1.33 2.24
N LYS A 83 -5.75 1.07 3.05
CA LYS A 83 -5.71 1.37 4.49
C LYS A 83 -4.84 0.37 5.23
N LEU A 84 -3.86 0.84 5.98
CA LEU A 84 -2.93 0.03 6.76
C LEU A 84 -3.53 -0.40 8.10
N HIS A 85 -4.50 -1.33 8.03
CA HIS A 85 -5.34 -1.68 9.19
C HIS A 85 -4.68 -2.69 10.14
N THR A 86 -4.18 -3.82 9.60
CA THR A 86 -3.66 -4.95 10.38
C THR A 86 -2.15 -5.09 10.18
N SER A 87 -1.37 -4.69 11.19
CA SER A 87 0.08 -4.87 11.19
C SER A 87 0.43 -6.33 11.48
N LEU A 88 1.46 -6.84 10.80
CA LEU A 88 2.15 -8.09 11.12
C LEU A 88 2.97 -7.94 12.41
N THR A 89 3.36 -6.71 12.75
CA THR A 89 4.06 -6.38 13.99
C THR A 89 3.05 -6.23 15.13
N LYS A 90 3.31 -6.88 16.27
CA LYS A 90 2.45 -6.78 17.46
C LYS A 90 2.46 -5.36 18.06
N GLY A 91 1.41 -5.04 18.82
CA GLY A 91 1.27 -3.78 19.56
C GLY A 91 0.62 -2.64 18.77
N ARG A 92 0.64 -1.44 19.34
CA ARG A 92 0.09 -0.23 18.69
C ARG A 92 0.91 0.12 17.44
N LYS A 93 0.23 0.50 16.36
CA LYS A 93 0.85 0.86 15.07
C LYS A 93 1.37 2.29 15.10
N PHE A 94 2.33 2.59 14.22
CA PHE A 94 2.84 3.94 13.94
C PHE A 94 3.30 4.67 15.21
N GLN A 95 3.99 3.95 16.09
CA GLN A 95 4.56 4.51 17.30
C GLN A 95 5.98 5.01 17.02
N ARG A 96 6.43 6.01 17.78
CA ARG A 96 7.79 6.56 17.67
C ARG A 96 8.85 5.45 17.62
N ASN A 97 9.77 5.58 16.67
CA ASN A 97 10.88 4.64 16.45
C ASN A 97 10.45 3.17 16.22
N LYS A 98 9.23 2.95 15.72
CA LYS A 98 8.69 1.62 15.43
C LYS A 98 8.65 1.36 13.92
N VAL A 99 8.79 0.09 13.56
CA VAL A 99 8.50 -0.43 12.23
C VAL A 99 7.24 -1.29 12.27
N ASP A 100 6.26 -0.93 11.45
CA ASP A 100 5.02 -1.68 11.28
C ASP A 100 4.95 -2.21 9.83
N SER A 101 4.80 -3.52 9.69
CA SER A 101 4.73 -4.19 8.39
C SER A 101 3.30 -4.64 8.08
N PHE A 102 2.89 -4.54 6.83
CA PHE A 102 1.54 -4.83 6.35
C PHE A 102 1.62 -5.67 5.08
N LEU A 103 0.64 -6.55 4.87
CA LEU A 103 0.45 -7.21 3.59
C LEU A 103 -0.48 -6.37 2.74
N VAL A 104 -0.08 -6.12 1.49
CA VAL A 104 -0.90 -5.49 0.46
C VAL A 104 -0.97 -6.43 -0.73
N GLU A 105 -2.16 -7.00 -0.96
CA GLU A 105 -2.40 -7.86 -2.12
C GLU A 105 -2.69 -7.04 -3.37
N ALA A 106 -1.90 -7.27 -4.41
CA ALA A 106 -2.04 -6.60 -5.71
C ALA A 106 -1.55 -7.49 -6.84
N VAL A 107 -2.07 -7.24 -8.04
CA VAL A 107 -1.49 -7.83 -9.26
C VAL A 107 -0.07 -7.28 -9.43
N SER A 108 0.84 -8.07 -9.99
CA SER A 108 2.25 -7.69 -10.17
C SER A 108 2.41 -6.28 -10.74
N LEU A 109 2.92 -5.37 -9.91
CA LEU A 109 3.20 -3.97 -10.26
C LEU A 109 4.50 -3.83 -11.07
N GLY A 110 5.29 -4.91 -11.18
CA GLY A 110 6.61 -4.90 -11.79
C GLY A 110 7.62 -4.13 -10.95
N HIS A 111 8.42 -3.27 -11.60
CA HIS A 111 9.37 -2.42 -10.88
C HIS A 111 8.61 -1.26 -10.21
N LEU A 112 8.66 -1.19 -8.88
CA LEU A 112 8.06 -0.10 -8.10
C LEU A 112 8.80 1.21 -8.35
N GLN A 113 8.05 2.30 -8.47
CA GLN A 113 8.58 3.62 -8.84
C GLN A 113 8.30 4.65 -7.75
N LYS A 114 7.11 4.61 -7.15
CA LYS A 114 6.74 5.54 -6.08
C LYS A 114 5.77 4.93 -5.08
N VAL A 115 5.70 5.57 -3.93
CA VAL A 115 4.70 5.36 -2.88
C VAL A 115 4.03 6.68 -2.59
N VAL A 116 2.70 6.71 -2.54
CA VAL A 116 1.94 7.82 -1.95
C VAL A 116 1.45 7.34 -0.60
N ILE A 117 1.81 8.02 0.48
CA ILE A 117 1.42 7.66 1.85
C ILE A 117 0.83 8.88 2.54
N GLY A 118 -0.20 8.69 3.35
CA GLY A 118 -0.76 9.75 4.16
C GLY A 118 -1.67 9.27 5.27
N HIS A 119 -2.21 10.22 6.04
CA HIS A 119 -3.11 9.93 7.16
C HIS A 119 -4.29 10.90 7.23
N ASP A 120 -5.35 10.49 7.93
CA ASP A 120 -6.59 11.27 8.12
C ASP A 120 -6.65 11.98 9.49
N GLY A 121 -5.48 12.26 10.07
CA GLY A 121 -5.39 12.94 11.37
C GLY A 121 -5.57 14.45 11.21
N GLU A 122 -6.33 15.07 12.11
CA GLU A 122 -6.61 16.50 12.11
C GLU A 122 -6.16 17.18 13.39
N GLY A 123 -5.78 18.45 13.28
CA GLY A 123 -5.44 19.29 14.42
C GLY A 123 -4.00 19.12 14.93
N TYR A 124 -3.71 19.85 16.01
CA TYR A 124 -2.36 19.95 16.56
C TYR A 124 -1.89 18.62 17.16
N GLY A 125 -0.73 18.12 16.73
CA GLY A 125 -0.17 16.86 17.22
C GLY A 125 -0.75 15.60 16.59
N ALA A 126 -1.51 15.72 15.49
CA ALA A 126 -2.04 14.59 14.74
C ALA A 126 -1.08 14.05 13.66
N GLY A 127 0.02 14.77 13.38
CA GLY A 127 1.00 14.39 12.38
C GLY A 127 1.79 13.14 12.71
N MET A 128 2.59 12.71 11.75
CA MET A 128 3.46 11.56 11.84
C MET A 128 4.83 11.91 11.26
N TYR A 129 5.90 11.63 12.00
CA TYR A 129 7.24 11.76 11.44
C TYR A 129 7.64 10.45 10.77
N LEU A 130 7.66 10.44 9.44
CA LEU A 130 7.97 9.27 8.64
C LEU A 130 9.45 9.25 8.26
N LYS A 131 10.16 8.20 8.67
CA LYS A 131 11.56 7.97 8.28
C LYS A 131 11.61 7.50 6.82
N MET A 132 10.92 6.40 6.52
CA MET A 132 10.89 5.79 5.20
C MET A 132 9.78 4.74 5.11
N VAL A 133 9.47 4.32 3.89
CA VAL A 133 8.71 3.10 3.60
C VAL A 133 9.63 2.11 2.89
N THR A 134 9.59 0.83 3.26
CA THR A 134 10.24 -0.23 2.48
C THR A 134 9.21 -1.22 1.98
N VAL A 135 9.44 -1.79 0.80
CA VAL A 135 8.50 -2.70 0.16
C VAL A 135 9.25 -3.92 -0.36
N LYS A 136 8.75 -5.11 -0.05
CA LYS A 136 9.17 -6.38 -0.66
C LYS A 136 8.02 -6.98 -1.47
N GLU A 137 8.33 -7.68 -2.55
CA GLU A 137 7.31 -8.31 -3.40
C GLU A 137 6.57 -9.45 -2.67
N SER A 138 7.26 -10.13 -1.76
CA SER A 138 6.70 -11.15 -0.88
C SER A 138 7.52 -11.25 0.41
N GLN A 139 7.05 -12.02 1.39
CA GLN A 139 7.78 -12.27 2.64
C GLN A 139 9.14 -12.94 2.41
N ASP A 140 9.24 -13.79 1.40
CA ASP A 140 10.44 -14.55 1.05
C ASP A 140 11.33 -13.82 0.04
N SER A 141 10.96 -12.61 -0.38
CA SER A 141 11.74 -11.86 -1.38
C SER A 141 12.99 -11.23 -0.75
N ASP A 142 14.13 -11.46 -1.41
CA ASP A 142 15.40 -10.78 -1.09
C ASP A 142 15.44 -9.35 -1.64
N LYS A 143 14.57 -9.02 -2.59
CA LYS A 143 14.52 -7.69 -3.19
C LYS A 143 13.64 -6.76 -2.36
N GLU A 144 14.21 -5.64 -1.98
CA GLU A 144 13.52 -4.57 -1.26
C GLU A 144 13.67 -3.25 -2.02
N TRP A 145 12.57 -2.50 -2.11
CA TRP A 145 12.56 -1.12 -2.56
C TRP A 145 12.50 -0.20 -1.34
N VAL A 146 13.24 0.90 -1.39
CA VAL A 146 13.33 1.86 -0.27
C VAL A 146 12.83 3.23 -0.75
N PHE A 147 11.89 3.77 0.00
CA PHE A 147 11.24 5.06 -0.24
C PHE A 147 11.53 5.98 0.95
N PRO A 148 12.67 6.69 0.92
CA PRO A 148 13.07 7.58 2.02
C PRO A 148 12.27 8.89 2.07
N LEU A 149 11.96 9.39 3.27
CA LEU A 149 11.34 10.72 3.44
C LEU A 149 12.00 11.58 4.52
N TRP A 150 12.15 11.05 5.73
CA TRP A 150 12.66 11.77 6.92
C TRP A 150 11.96 13.10 7.21
N ASN A 151 10.64 13.17 7.01
CA ASN A 151 9.88 14.40 7.18
C ASN A 151 8.54 14.15 7.90
N TRP A 152 7.93 15.25 8.35
CA TRP A 152 6.60 15.25 8.93
C TRP A 152 5.54 15.17 7.83
N LEU A 153 4.61 14.24 8.00
CA LEU A 153 3.27 14.30 7.43
C LEU A 153 2.41 14.99 8.48
N ASP A 154 2.24 16.30 8.37
CA ASP A 154 1.55 17.13 9.35
C ASP A 154 1.12 18.43 8.66
N THR A 155 0.02 19.04 9.09
CA THR A 155 -0.50 20.29 8.50
C THR A 155 0.26 21.55 8.92
N HIS A 156 1.09 21.48 9.96
CA HIS A 156 1.83 22.60 10.55
C HIS A 156 3.34 22.36 10.61
N LEU A 157 3.83 21.15 10.34
CA LEU A 157 5.24 20.78 10.36
C LEU A 157 5.68 20.18 9.02
N GLY A 158 6.98 20.25 8.75
CA GLY A 158 7.58 19.61 7.57
C GLY A 158 7.06 20.21 6.26
N LEU A 159 6.39 19.39 5.45
CA LEU A 159 5.82 19.82 4.16
C LEU A 159 4.48 20.56 4.29
N CYS A 160 3.91 20.62 5.50
CA CYS A 160 2.54 21.12 5.73
C CYS A 160 1.48 20.32 4.97
N GLU A 161 1.75 19.04 4.71
CA GLU A 161 0.86 18.10 4.03
C GLU A 161 0.76 16.80 4.85
N THR A 162 -0.43 16.20 4.91
CA THR A 162 -0.64 14.90 5.57
C THR A 162 -0.49 13.73 4.60
N VAL A 163 -0.25 14.01 3.32
CA VAL A 163 -0.04 13.05 2.23
C VAL A 163 1.25 13.44 1.52
N CYS A 164 2.08 12.47 1.18
CA CYS A 164 3.33 12.70 0.48
C CYS A 164 3.58 11.64 -0.59
N GLU A 165 4.10 12.07 -1.74
CA GLU A 165 4.64 11.21 -2.78
C GLU A 165 6.14 11.01 -2.57
N ILE A 166 6.58 9.76 -2.54
CA ILE A 166 7.97 9.37 -2.32
C ILE A 166 8.42 8.48 -3.47
N VAL A 167 9.52 8.83 -4.12
CA VAL A 167 10.09 8.08 -5.25
C VAL A 167 11.15 7.09 -4.73
N THR A 168 11.29 5.94 -5.38
CA THR A 168 12.37 4.99 -5.05
C THR A 168 13.73 5.63 -5.31
N VAL A 169 14.72 5.28 -4.47
CA VAL A 169 16.14 5.50 -4.76
C VAL A 169 16.71 4.43 -5.67
#